data_AF-A0A9P6L094-F1
#
_entry.id   AF-A0A9P6L094-F1
#
_cell.length_a   1.000
_cell.length_b   1.000
_cell.length_c   1.000
_cell.angle_alpha   90.00
_cell.angle_beta   90.00
_cell.angle_gamma   90.00
#
_symmetry.space_group_name_H-M   'P 1'
#
loop_
_entity.id
_entity.type
_entity.pdbx_description
1 polymer ?
#
loop_
_entity_poly.entity_id
_entity_poly.type
_entity_poly.pdbx_seq_one_letter_code
_entity_poly.pdbx_strand_id
1 'polypeptide(L)'
;MQFLSSIFTYLAIGHCESYYPDVSYSNPKVIDVDIDVYISDSGRREYSSRMGDIETTIDQVRTKLSNAFSARANSDPTNKYSHFRFNIVIQPEVPEGIDLDECGLSPVEITSQLNLVHARDSNKHILMFYNCPAETYADQFIHANINYPLISVTDNVTCTNRSASFVVPEVTGAELTLANFLMKAAGCPFDNAVSITTEDGGDRGVVLNYFMSHDSYRAMFKNRCGTQN
;
A
#
# COMPACT_ATOMS: atom_id res chain seq x y z
N MET A 1 -60.51 -8.17 25.46
CA MET A 1 -59.28 -7.95 26.24
C MET A 1 -58.11 -8.49 25.45
N GLN A 2 -57.45 -7.61 24.70
CA GLN A 2 -56.14 -7.83 24.11
C GLN A 2 -55.12 -7.28 25.11
N PHE A 3 -54.11 -8.06 25.50
CA PHE A 3 -52.87 -7.49 26.02
C PHE A 3 -51.69 -8.24 25.43
N LEU A 4 -50.78 -7.42 24.89
CA LEU A 4 -49.66 -7.74 24.04
C LEU A 4 -48.54 -8.44 24.81
N SER A 5 -47.95 -9.42 24.13
CA SER A 5 -46.71 -10.10 24.46
C SER A 5 -45.52 -9.14 24.27
N SER A 6 -44.81 -8.83 25.34
CA SER A 6 -43.49 -8.17 25.28
C SER A 6 -42.41 -9.23 25.43
N ILE A 7 -41.86 -9.72 24.31
CA ILE A 7 -40.63 -10.51 24.30
C ILE A 7 -39.47 -9.52 24.14
N PHE A 8 -38.73 -9.30 25.23
CA PHE A 8 -37.43 -8.65 25.19
C PHE A 8 -36.45 -9.60 24.51
N THR A 9 -36.00 -9.23 23.31
CA THR A 9 -34.88 -9.89 22.64
C THR A 9 -33.59 -9.32 23.23
N TYR A 10 -32.92 -10.09 24.09
CA TYR A 10 -31.54 -9.82 24.46
C TYR A 10 -30.65 -10.16 23.26
N LEU A 11 -30.18 -9.13 22.55
CA LEU A 11 -29.03 -9.24 21.66
C LEU A 11 -27.79 -9.46 22.53
N ALA A 12 -27.38 -10.72 22.66
CA ALA A 12 -26.05 -11.04 23.15
C ALA A 12 -25.04 -10.49 22.13
N ILE A 13 -24.40 -9.37 22.47
CA ILE A 13 -23.19 -8.91 21.79
C ILE A 13 -22.11 -9.93 22.15
N GLY A 14 -21.98 -10.97 21.34
CA GLY A 14 -20.84 -11.86 21.39
C GLY A 14 -19.60 -11.06 21.05
N HIS A 15 -18.86 -10.63 22.08
CA HIS A 15 -17.45 -10.31 21.89
C HIS A 15 -16.77 -11.59 21.41
N CYS A 16 -16.56 -11.70 20.09
CA CYS A 16 -15.56 -12.60 19.55
C CYS A 16 -14.20 -12.09 20.02
N GLU A 17 -13.77 -12.55 21.20
CA GLU A 17 -12.35 -12.59 21.52
C GLU A 17 -11.70 -13.44 20.43
N SER A 18 -11.01 -12.75 19.53
CA SER A 18 -10.26 -13.38 18.47
C SER A 18 -9.10 -14.08 19.16
N TYR A 19 -9.10 -15.42 19.13
CA TYR A 19 -7.98 -16.22 19.60
C TYR A 19 -6.83 -16.03 18.61
N TYR A 20 -5.85 -15.22 19.01
CA TYR A 20 -4.62 -14.99 18.24
C TYR A 20 -3.62 -16.08 18.66
N PRO A 21 -3.15 -16.96 17.77
CA PRO A 21 -1.97 -17.75 18.08
C PRO A 21 -0.82 -16.75 18.27
N ASP A 22 -0.31 -16.67 19.49
CA ASP A 22 0.83 -15.84 19.86
C ASP A 22 1.98 -16.07 18.87
N VAL A 23 2.37 -15.00 18.16
CA VAL A 23 3.60 -15.00 17.37
C VAL A 23 4.75 -15.14 18.37
N SER A 24 5.56 -16.20 18.23
CA SER A 24 6.64 -16.58 19.15
C SER A 24 7.49 -15.39 19.63
N TYR A 25 7.45 -15.12 20.94
CA TYR A 25 8.05 -13.96 21.63
C TYR A 25 9.59 -13.91 21.68
N SER A 26 10.31 -14.84 21.05
CA SER A 26 11.74 -15.06 21.33
C SER A 26 12.72 -14.56 20.27
N ASN A 27 12.29 -14.16 19.07
CA ASN A 27 13.18 -13.63 18.03
C ASN A 27 12.47 -12.54 17.21
N PRO A 28 13.12 -11.40 16.92
CA PRO A 28 12.55 -10.42 15.99
C PRO A 28 12.34 -11.07 14.62
N LYS A 29 11.09 -11.13 14.17
CA LYS A 29 10.75 -11.64 12.85
C LYS A 29 10.91 -10.48 11.86
N VAL A 30 12.00 -10.50 11.10
CA VAL A 30 12.13 -9.63 9.93
C VAL A 30 11.28 -10.21 8.81
N ILE A 31 10.30 -9.45 8.34
CA ILE A 31 9.44 -9.78 7.22
C ILE A 31 9.98 -9.03 6.01
N ASP A 32 10.57 -9.78 5.08
CA ASP A 32 11.03 -9.24 3.81
C ASP A 32 9.84 -8.98 2.87
N VAL A 33 9.83 -7.79 2.29
CA VAL A 33 8.84 -7.35 1.30
C VAL A 33 9.60 -6.94 0.05
N ASP A 34 9.66 -7.86 -0.91
CA ASP A 34 10.42 -7.69 -2.16
C ASP A 34 9.57 -6.99 -3.22
N ILE A 35 10.06 -5.88 -3.75
CA ILE A 35 9.32 -4.97 -4.63
C ILE A 35 10.15 -4.64 -5.86
N ASP A 36 9.57 -4.86 -7.04
CA ASP A 36 10.09 -4.31 -8.28
C ASP A 36 9.26 -3.09 -8.70
N VAL A 37 9.96 -1.98 -9.01
CA VAL A 37 9.36 -0.74 -9.51
C VAL A 37 9.77 -0.55 -10.96
N TYR A 38 8.80 -0.30 -11.84
CA TYR A 38 9.01 -0.04 -13.26
C TYR A 38 8.55 1.36 -13.61
N ILE A 39 9.37 2.08 -14.36
CA ILE A 39 9.09 3.43 -14.86
C ILE A 39 9.90 3.63 -16.15
N SER A 40 9.28 4.23 -17.19
CA SER A 40 9.97 4.54 -18.45
C SER A 40 11.02 5.64 -18.26
N ASP A 41 12.01 5.75 -19.16
CA ASP A 41 13.01 6.83 -19.12
C ASP A 41 12.38 8.22 -19.20
N SER A 42 11.37 8.36 -20.05
CA SER A 42 10.47 9.51 -20.18
C SER A 42 9.73 9.79 -18.88
N GLY A 43 9.12 8.77 -18.27
CA GLY A 43 8.48 8.87 -16.96
C GLY A 43 9.44 9.29 -15.85
N ARG A 44 10.67 8.76 -15.81
CA ARG A 44 11.71 9.17 -14.86
C ARG A 44 12.08 10.64 -15.02
N ARG A 45 12.24 11.10 -16.28
CA ARG A 45 12.52 12.52 -16.58
C ARG A 45 11.37 13.42 -16.18
N GLU A 46 10.14 13.02 -16.46
CA GLU A 46 8.93 13.77 -16.10
C GLU A 46 8.73 13.83 -14.58
N TYR A 47 8.96 12.72 -13.89
CA TYR A 47 8.97 12.67 -12.42
C TYR A 47 10.04 13.62 -11.87
N SER A 48 11.26 13.53 -12.40
CA SER A 48 12.42 14.34 -11.98
C SER A 48 12.21 15.84 -12.17
N SER A 49 11.56 16.24 -13.27
CA SER A 49 11.30 17.66 -13.56
C SER A 49 10.30 18.30 -12.60
N ARG A 50 9.43 17.49 -11.96
CA ARG A 50 8.33 17.96 -11.10
C ARG A 50 8.57 17.74 -9.61
N MET A 51 9.09 16.57 -9.26
CA MET A 51 9.12 16.07 -7.88
C MET A 51 10.54 15.79 -7.38
N GLY A 52 11.54 15.90 -8.24
CA GLY A 52 12.90 15.46 -7.94
C GLY A 52 13.09 13.96 -8.18
N ASP A 53 14.12 13.38 -7.58
CA ASP A 53 14.56 12.02 -7.88
C ASP A 53 13.62 10.94 -7.28
N ILE A 54 13.15 9.99 -8.09
CA ILE A 54 12.17 8.97 -7.68
C ILE A 54 12.75 7.99 -6.66
N GLU A 55 14.02 7.61 -6.81
CA GLU A 55 14.76 6.78 -5.85
C GLU A 55 14.77 7.45 -4.47
N THR A 56 15.05 8.76 -4.44
CA THR A 56 15.04 9.56 -3.22
C THR A 56 13.65 9.59 -2.58
N THR A 57 12.58 9.82 -3.36
CA THR A 57 11.21 9.82 -2.82
C THR A 57 10.83 8.44 -2.25
N ILE A 58 11.14 7.36 -2.97
CA ILE A 58 10.90 5.99 -2.51
C ILE A 58 11.64 5.72 -1.20
N ASP A 59 12.90 6.13 -1.09
CA ASP A 59 13.70 5.93 0.12
C ASP A 59 13.15 6.72 1.32
N GLN A 60 12.70 7.96 1.10
CA GLN A 60 12.06 8.78 2.12
C GLN A 60 10.78 8.13 2.63
N VAL A 61 9.89 7.71 1.73
CA VAL A 61 8.63 7.04 2.07
C VAL A 61 8.91 5.74 2.83
N ARG A 62 9.84 4.92 2.33
CA ARG A 62 10.29 3.67 2.97
C ARG A 62 10.77 3.92 4.40
N THR A 63 11.61 4.94 4.59
CA THR A 63 12.18 5.29 5.90
C THR A 63 11.09 5.77 6.86
N LYS A 64 10.22 6.70 6.43
CA LYS A 64 9.09 7.19 7.23
C LYS A 64 8.17 6.05 7.66
N LEU A 65 7.81 5.16 6.73
CA LEU A 65 6.91 4.04 7.03
C LEU A 65 7.56 3.01 7.97
N SER A 66 8.84 2.69 7.77
CA SER A 66 9.60 1.78 8.65
C SER A 66 9.72 2.33 10.08
N ASN A 67 9.89 3.65 10.21
CA ASN A 67 9.88 4.32 11.51
C ASN A 67 8.49 4.26 12.15
N ALA A 68 7.42 4.48 11.38
CA ALA A 68 6.04 4.37 11.86
C ALA A 68 5.71 2.94 12.35
N PHE A 69 6.13 1.91 11.62
CA PHE A 69 6.00 0.52 12.07
C PHE A 69 6.78 0.25 13.34
N SER A 70 8.02 0.71 13.43
CA SER A 70 8.87 0.49 14.61
C SER A 70 8.31 1.18 15.84
N ALA A 71 7.83 2.42 15.71
CA ALA A 71 7.13 3.13 16.78
C ALA A 71 5.86 2.38 17.22
N ARG A 72 5.11 1.82 16.27
CA ARG A 72 3.91 1.04 16.57
C ARG A 72 4.23 -0.28 17.27
N ALA A 73 5.20 -1.04 16.78
CA ALA A 73 5.66 -2.28 17.40
C ALA A 73 6.08 -2.06 18.86
N ASN A 74 6.81 -0.97 19.14
CA ASN A 74 7.21 -0.62 20.51
C ASN A 74 6.02 -0.31 21.45
N SER A 75 4.86 0.05 20.91
CA SER A 75 3.65 0.36 21.67
C SER A 75 2.61 -0.77 21.72
N ASP A 76 2.79 -1.85 20.93
CA ASP A 76 1.87 -2.98 20.87
C ASP A 76 2.47 -4.25 21.53
N PRO A 77 1.92 -4.74 22.64
CA PRO A 77 2.46 -5.91 23.34
C PRO A 77 2.35 -7.22 22.56
N THR A 78 1.44 -7.31 21.57
CA THR A 78 1.15 -8.55 20.83
C THR A 78 2.04 -8.78 19.61
N ASN A 79 2.60 -7.70 19.04
CA ASN A 79 3.39 -7.75 17.80
C ASN A 79 4.71 -6.98 17.92
N LYS A 80 5.25 -6.91 19.15
CA LYS A 80 6.39 -6.07 19.53
C LYS A 80 7.68 -6.31 18.75
N TYR A 81 7.80 -7.47 18.09
CA TYR A 81 9.06 -7.95 17.52
C TYR A 81 9.03 -8.18 16.00
N SER A 82 7.94 -7.86 15.32
CA SER A 82 7.88 -8.00 13.86
C SER A 82 8.30 -6.70 13.18
N HIS A 83 9.30 -6.77 12.31
CA HIS A 83 9.81 -5.62 11.55
C HIS A 83 9.70 -5.90 10.06
N PHE A 84 9.17 -4.95 9.29
CA PHE A 84 9.16 -5.04 7.83
C PHE A 84 10.44 -4.48 7.25
N ARG A 85 11.04 -5.22 6.30
CA ARG A 85 12.17 -4.75 5.49
C ARG A 85 11.75 -4.71 4.04
N PHE A 86 11.63 -3.50 3.49
CA PHE A 86 11.27 -3.29 2.09
C PHE A 86 12.53 -3.33 1.22
N ASN A 87 12.63 -4.38 0.40
CA ASN A 87 13.68 -4.55 -0.59
C ASN A 87 13.17 -4.06 -1.94
N ILE A 88 13.35 -2.76 -2.19
CA ILE A 88 12.82 -2.09 -3.38
C ILE A 88 13.91 -1.98 -4.44
N VAL A 89 13.64 -2.50 -5.64
CA VAL A 89 14.52 -2.42 -6.80
C VAL A 89 13.78 -1.67 -7.90
N ILE A 90 14.34 -0.52 -8.33
CA ILE A 90 13.82 0.16 -9.52
C ILE A 90 14.50 -0.45 -10.74
N GLN A 91 13.70 -1.11 -11.57
CA GLN A 91 14.18 -1.83 -12.73
C GLN A 91 14.65 -0.83 -13.81
N PRO A 92 15.80 -1.10 -14.47
CA PRO A 92 16.32 -0.22 -15.50
C PRO A 92 15.56 -0.35 -16.83
N GLU A 93 14.91 -1.49 -17.07
CA GLU A 93 14.23 -1.82 -18.32
C GLU A 93 12.78 -2.20 -18.06
N VAL A 94 11.89 -1.73 -18.93
CA VAL A 94 10.48 -2.11 -18.93
C VAL A 94 10.34 -3.48 -19.64
N PRO A 95 9.56 -4.42 -19.09
CA PRO A 95 9.31 -5.71 -19.71
C PRO A 95 8.78 -5.58 -21.15
N GLU A 96 9.29 -6.43 -22.06
CA GLU A 96 8.79 -6.51 -23.44
C GLU A 96 7.26 -6.65 -23.50
N GLY A 97 6.63 -5.89 -24.40
CA GLY A 97 5.17 -5.87 -24.59
C GLY A 97 4.43 -4.90 -23.67
N ILE A 98 5.16 -4.10 -22.88
CA ILE A 98 4.60 -3.07 -22.02
C ILE A 98 5.15 -1.72 -22.44
N ASP A 99 4.25 -0.78 -22.71
CA ASP A 99 4.58 0.61 -22.93
C ASP A 99 4.03 1.45 -21.77
N LEU A 100 4.92 1.95 -20.91
CA LEU A 100 4.55 2.81 -19.79
C LEU A 100 4.26 4.25 -20.20
N ASP A 101 4.51 4.62 -21.47
CA ASP A 101 4.17 5.92 -22.04
C ASP A 101 2.84 5.90 -22.80
N GLU A 102 2.23 4.72 -22.97
CA GLU A 102 0.92 4.58 -23.61
C GLU A 102 -0.19 5.02 -22.65
N CYS A 103 -0.87 6.11 -23.00
CA CYS A 103 -1.98 6.65 -22.22
C CYS A 103 -3.35 6.24 -22.80
N GLY A 104 -4.37 6.28 -21.95
CA GLY A 104 -5.75 5.95 -22.35
C GLY A 104 -6.08 4.46 -22.29
N LEU A 105 -5.17 3.63 -21.75
CA LEU A 105 -5.44 2.24 -21.45
C LEU A 105 -6.61 2.11 -20.49
N SER A 106 -7.53 1.18 -20.75
CA SER A 106 -8.57 0.82 -19.80
C SER A 106 -7.96 0.13 -18.57
N PRO A 107 -8.69 0.08 -17.44
CA PRO A 107 -8.22 -0.62 -16.24
C PRO A 107 -8.00 -2.11 -16.46
N VAL A 108 -8.76 -2.69 -17.40
CA VAL A 108 -8.61 -4.09 -17.81
C VAL A 108 -7.27 -4.29 -18.52
N GLU A 109 -6.88 -3.36 -19.38
CA GLU A 109 -5.57 -3.39 -20.06
C GLU A 109 -4.42 -3.17 -19.07
N ILE A 110 -4.53 -2.22 -18.15
CA ILE A 110 -3.55 -2.02 -17.06
C ILE A 110 -3.42 -3.30 -16.24
N THR A 111 -4.54 -3.91 -15.85
CA THR A 111 -4.55 -5.19 -15.10
C THR A 111 -3.90 -6.31 -15.90
N SER A 112 -4.14 -6.38 -17.20
CA SER A 112 -3.50 -7.34 -18.09
C SER A 112 -1.98 -7.16 -18.12
N GLN A 113 -1.50 -5.93 -18.26
CA GLN A 113 -0.06 -5.62 -18.23
C GLN A 113 0.57 -5.98 -16.88
N LEU A 114 -0.09 -5.65 -15.76
CA LEU A 114 0.34 -6.05 -14.42
C LEU A 114 0.47 -7.58 -14.27
N ASN A 115 -0.47 -8.33 -14.85
CA ASN A 115 -0.41 -9.80 -14.85
C ASN A 115 0.74 -10.34 -15.70
N LEU A 116 1.05 -9.70 -16.84
CA LEU A 116 2.18 -10.07 -17.68
C LEU A 116 3.51 -9.88 -16.96
N VAL A 117 3.70 -8.78 -16.22
CA VAL A 117 4.91 -8.58 -15.40
C VAL A 117 4.99 -9.63 -14.28
N HIS A 118 3.88 -9.85 -13.59
CA HIS A 118 3.83 -10.79 -12.46
C HIS A 118 4.09 -12.24 -12.86
N ALA A 119 3.70 -12.63 -14.07
CA ALA A 119 4.01 -13.97 -14.58
C ALA A 119 5.52 -14.22 -14.76
N ARG A 120 6.36 -13.18 -14.80
CA ARG A 120 7.82 -13.30 -14.88
C ARG A 120 8.46 -13.56 -13.52
N ASP A 121 7.92 -12.94 -12.47
CA ASP A 121 8.33 -13.17 -11.09
C ASP A 121 7.12 -13.04 -10.15
N SER A 122 6.55 -14.18 -9.80
CA SER A 122 5.34 -14.25 -8.99
C SER A 122 5.59 -14.05 -7.49
N ASN A 123 6.85 -13.92 -7.07
CA ASN A 123 7.23 -13.80 -5.66
C ASN A 123 7.41 -12.35 -5.22
N LYS A 124 7.32 -11.40 -6.16
CA LYS A 124 7.52 -9.98 -5.88
C LYS A 124 6.25 -9.18 -6.02
N HIS A 125 6.17 -8.12 -5.21
CA HIS A 125 5.24 -7.05 -5.45
C HIS A 125 5.73 -6.19 -6.62
N ILE A 126 4.79 -5.67 -7.40
CA ILE A 126 5.11 -4.89 -8.60
C ILE A 126 4.43 -3.53 -8.49
N LEU A 127 5.17 -2.47 -8.77
CA LEU A 127 4.64 -1.13 -8.98
C LEU A 127 5.07 -0.61 -10.35
N MET A 128 4.10 -0.32 -11.21
CA MET A 128 4.33 0.29 -12.52
C MET A 128 3.93 1.77 -12.48
N PHE A 129 4.81 2.66 -12.92
CA PHE A 129 4.52 4.08 -13.09
C PHE A 129 4.29 4.39 -14.57
N TYR A 130 3.04 4.66 -14.92
CA TYR A 130 2.67 5.15 -16.24
C TYR A 130 2.97 6.64 -16.33
N ASN A 131 3.58 7.06 -17.43
CA ASN A 131 3.87 8.44 -17.74
C ASN A 131 2.63 9.16 -18.30
N CYS A 132 1.51 9.04 -17.58
CA CYS A 132 0.20 9.50 -18.00
C CYS A 132 -0.51 10.26 -16.87
N PRO A 133 -1.48 11.13 -17.20
CA PRO A 133 -2.34 11.77 -16.21
C PRO A 133 -3.26 10.74 -15.54
N ALA A 134 -3.42 10.84 -14.22
CA ALA A 134 -4.28 9.94 -13.46
C ALA A 134 -5.77 10.30 -13.60
N GLU A 135 -6.08 11.52 -14.05
CA GLU A 135 -7.42 12.10 -14.15
C GLU A 135 -8.34 11.29 -15.07
N THR A 136 -7.77 10.60 -16.07
CA THR A 136 -8.51 9.67 -16.95
C THR A 136 -9.16 8.53 -16.17
N TYR A 137 -8.69 8.23 -14.96
CA TYR A 137 -9.17 7.15 -14.09
C TYR A 137 -9.92 7.67 -12.85
N ALA A 138 -10.18 8.99 -12.77
CA ALA A 138 -10.77 9.63 -11.59
C ALA A 138 -12.07 8.97 -11.13
N ASP A 139 -12.96 8.63 -12.06
CA ASP A 139 -14.23 7.96 -11.74
C ASP A 139 -13.99 6.65 -11.00
N GLN A 140 -12.98 5.86 -11.38
CA GLN A 140 -12.70 4.58 -10.71
C GLN A 140 -12.20 4.80 -9.29
N PHE A 141 -11.33 5.78 -9.08
CA PHE A 141 -10.85 6.12 -7.74
C PHE A 141 -12.00 6.60 -6.86
N ILE A 142 -12.92 7.41 -7.38
CA ILE A 142 -14.12 7.86 -6.67
C ILE A 142 -15.03 6.66 -6.32
N HIS A 143 -15.34 5.79 -7.28
CA HIS A 143 -16.21 4.62 -7.04
C HIS A 143 -15.59 3.63 -6.06
N ALA A 144 -14.27 3.47 -6.08
CA ALA A 144 -13.53 2.62 -5.15
C ALA A 144 -13.20 3.31 -3.82
N ASN A 145 -13.59 4.58 -3.64
CA ASN A 145 -13.26 5.40 -2.47
C ASN A 145 -11.74 5.44 -2.18
N ILE A 146 -10.92 5.53 -3.22
CA ILE A 146 -9.47 5.62 -3.16
C ILE A 146 -9.07 7.10 -3.33
N ASN A 147 -8.29 7.63 -2.39
CA ASN A 147 -7.92 9.05 -2.38
C ASN A 147 -6.60 9.35 -3.13
N TYR A 148 -6.06 8.37 -3.84
CA TYR A 148 -4.77 8.45 -4.49
C TYR A 148 -4.74 7.57 -5.75
N PRO A 149 -3.91 7.91 -6.75
CA PRO A 149 -3.97 7.27 -8.06
C PRO A 149 -3.21 5.93 -8.07
N LEU A 150 -3.80 4.90 -7.43
CA LEU A 150 -3.27 3.55 -7.41
C LEU A 150 -4.34 2.53 -7.80
N ILE A 151 -4.12 1.86 -8.93
CA ILE A 151 -4.87 0.67 -9.31
C ILE A 151 -4.10 -0.52 -8.74
N SER A 152 -4.77 -1.44 -8.04
CA SER A 152 -4.10 -2.57 -7.39
C SER A 152 -4.86 -3.87 -7.61
N VAL A 153 -4.10 -4.94 -7.81
CA VAL A 153 -4.58 -6.31 -7.95
C VAL A 153 -3.78 -7.18 -6.98
N THR A 154 -4.47 -7.75 -6.01
CA THR A 154 -3.88 -8.63 -5.00
C THR A 154 -3.99 -10.09 -5.45
N ASP A 155 -2.86 -10.80 -5.41
CA ASP A 155 -2.88 -12.26 -5.48
C ASP A 155 -2.99 -12.83 -4.07
N ASN A 156 -4.09 -13.50 -3.76
CA ASN A 156 -4.28 -14.09 -2.43
C ASN A 156 -3.54 -15.43 -2.27
N VAL A 157 -3.07 -16.04 -3.36
CA VAL A 157 -2.36 -17.32 -3.34
C VAL A 157 -0.87 -17.09 -3.08
N THR A 158 -0.25 -16.19 -3.84
CA THR A 158 1.16 -15.83 -3.67
C THR A 158 1.36 -14.67 -2.70
N CYS A 159 0.28 -14.05 -2.22
CA CYS A 159 0.30 -12.93 -1.29
C CYS A 159 1.05 -11.69 -1.81
N THR A 160 1.16 -11.57 -3.13
CA THR A 160 1.78 -10.44 -3.80
C THR A 160 0.76 -9.41 -4.25
N ASN A 161 1.20 -8.16 -4.37
CA ASN A 161 0.39 -7.05 -4.88
C ASN A 161 1.01 -6.53 -6.16
N ARG A 162 0.16 -6.35 -7.16
CA ARG A 162 0.51 -5.76 -8.45
C ARG A 162 -0.22 -4.45 -8.55
N SER A 163 0.50 -3.35 -8.69
CA SER A 163 -0.12 -2.03 -8.70
C SER A 163 0.40 -1.17 -9.83
N ALA A 164 -0.47 -0.30 -10.32
CA ALA A 164 -0.17 0.73 -11.28
C ALA A 164 -0.46 2.09 -10.67
N SER A 165 0.47 3.01 -10.86
CA SER A 165 0.34 4.42 -10.54
C SER A 165 0.81 5.27 -11.72
N PHE A 166 0.81 6.57 -11.54
CA PHE A 166 0.94 7.57 -12.58
C PHE A 166 2.00 8.59 -12.16
N VAL A 167 2.74 9.15 -13.12
CA VAL A 167 3.83 10.12 -12.88
C VAL A 167 3.32 11.54 -12.60
N VAL A 168 2.04 11.82 -12.87
CA VAL A 168 1.44 13.15 -12.70
C VAL A 168 0.63 13.33 -11.39
N PRO A 169 1.12 12.96 -10.19
CA PRO A 169 0.58 13.51 -8.95
C PRO A 169 1.46 14.66 -8.43
N GLU A 170 0.87 15.54 -7.62
CA GLU A 170 1.63 16.43 -6.74
C GLU A 170 2.52 15.61 -5.79
N VAL A 171 3.62 16.19 -5.27
CA VAL A 171 4.59 15.48 -4.39
C VAL A 171 3.90 14.71 -3.26
N THR A 172 2.90 15.33 -2.63
CA THR A 172 2.09 14.72 -1.55
C THR A 172 1.30 13.51 -2.03
N GLY A 173 0.73 13.56 -3.24
CA GLY A 173 0.04 12.45 -3.88
C GLY A 173 0.98 11.29 -4.23
N ALA A 174 2.21 11.60 -4.68
CA ALA A 174 3.24 10.58 -4.94
C ALA A 174 3.64 9.86 -3.65
N GLU A 175 3.95 10.60 -2.58
CA GLU A 175 4.26 10.03 -1.27
C GLU A 175 3.11 9.18 -0.73
N LEU A 176 1.87 9.68 -0.80
CA LEU A 176 0.69 8.95 -0.34
C LEU A 176 0.47 7.65 -1.10
N THR A 177 0.68 7.69 -2.42
CA THR A 177 0.52 6.52 -3.29
C THR A 177 1.56 5.46 -2.98
N LEU A 178 2.83 5.87 -2.85
CA LEU A 178 3.93 4.98 -2.47
C LEU A 178 3.68 4.39 -1.08
N ALA A 179 3.29 5.21 -0.09
CA ALA A 179 3.06 4.75 1.27
C ALA A 179 1.95 3.70 1.34
N ASN A 180 0.82 3.94 0.66
CA ASN A 180 -0.27 2.97 0.61
C ASN A 180 0.08 1.71 -0.20
N PHE A 181 0.85 1.83 -1.28
CA PHE A 181 1.38 0.67 -1.99
C PHE A 181 2.26 -0.19 -1.08
N LEU A 182 3.20 0.41 -0.34
CA LEU A 182 4.06 -0.31 0.61
C LEU A 182 3.25 -0.98 1.73
N MET A 183 2.21 -0.30 2.25
CA MET A 183 1.29 -0.90 3.21
C MET A 183 0.57 -2.13 2.63
N LYS A 184 0.07 -2.03 1.39
CA LYS A 184 -0.54 -3.18 0.71
C LYS A 184 0.46 -4.31 0.53
N ALA A 185 1.68 -4.00 0.07
CA ALA A 185 2.75 -4.97 -0.08
C ALA A 185 3.09 -5.68 1.24
N ALA A 186 3.04 -4.97 2.37
CA ALA A 186 3.18 -5.56 3.71
C ALA A 186 1.95 -6.38 4.19
N GLY A 187 0.94 -6.59 3.34
CA GLY A 187 -0.23 -7.43 3.63
C GLY A 187 -1.45 -6.66 4.16
N CYS A 188 -1.43 -5.32 4.12
CA CYS A 188 -2.55 -4.51 4.58
C CYS A 188 -3.73 -4.62 3.59
N PRO A 189 -4.94 -5.01 4.03
CA PRO A 189 -6.09 -5.17 3.14
C PRO A 189 -6.81 -3.86 2.83
N PHE A 190 -6.41 -2.75 3.44
CA PHE A 190 -7.13 -1.48 3.31
C PHE A 190 -6.56 -0.61 2.18
N ASP A 191 -7.47 -0.08 1.36
CA ASP A 191 -7.15 0.83 0.26
C ASP A 191 -6.83 2.26 0.69
N ASN A 192 -6.88 2.61 1.97
CA ASN A 192 -6.47 3.93 2.48
C ASN A 192 -5.80 3.75 3.85
N ALA A 193 -4.81 2.86 3.89
CA ALA A 193 -4.10 2.48 5.12
C ALA A 193 -3.26 3.62 5.70
N VAL A 194 -2.76 4.50 4.83
CA VAL A 194 -2.05 5.72 5.19
C VAL A 194 -2.87 6.92 4.73
N SER A 195 -3.07 7.87 5.61
CA SER A 195 -3.44 9.23 5.25
C SER A 195 -2.29 10.19 5.56
N ILE A 196 -2.24 11.28 4.79
CA ILE A 196 -1.35 12.40 5.05
C ILE A 196 -2.18 13.49 5.71
N THR A 197 -1.67 14.05 6.80
CA THR A 197 -2.06 15.40 7.21
C THR A 197 -0.92 16.35 6.94
N THR A 198 -1.28 17.57 6.55
CA THR A 198 -0.37 18.69 6.43
C THR A 198 -0.40 19.47 7.73
N GLU A 199 0.68 19.43 8.49
CA GLU A 199 0.88 20.35 9.60
C GLU A 199 1.68 21.54 9.11
N ASP A 200 1.18 22.75 9.43
CA ASP A 200 1.88 23.99 9.13
C ASP A 200 3.08 24.11 10.07
N GLY A 201 4.27 23.78 9.57
CA GLY A 201 5.52 23.80 10.33
C GLY A 201 6.11 25.21 10.52
N GLY A 202 5.36 26.27 10.17
CA GLY A 202 5.86 27.64 10.14
C GLY A 202 7.03 27.76 9.14
N ASP A 203 8.18 28.28 9.59
CA ASP A 203 9.39 28.46 8.77
C ASP A 203 10.00 27.14 8.24
N ARG A 204 9.56 25.98 8.76
CA ARG A 204 10.06 24.65 8.36
C ARG A 204 9.28 24.03 7.19
N GLY A 205 8.23 24.71 6.71
CA GLY A 205 7.37 24.22 5.63
C GLY A 205 6.35 23.18 6.08
N VAL A 206 5.68 22.57 5.11
CA VAL A 206 4.62 21.56 5.33
C VAL A 206 5.26 20.24 5.75
N VAL A 207 4.90 19.73 6.93
CA VAL A 207 5.31 18.40 7.39
C VAL A 207 4.22 17.39 7.03
N LEU A 208 4.62 16.31 6.35
CA LEU A 208 3.74 15.21 5.98
C LEU A 208 3.86 14.09 7.02
N ASN A 209 2.81 13.92 7.82
CA ASN A 209 2.73 12.87 8.83
C ASN A 209 1.92 11.67 8.30
N TYR A 210 2.47 10.46 8.43
CA TYR A 210 1.80 9.23 8.03
C TYR A 210 0.96 8.69 9.19
N PHE A 211 -0.35 8.70 9.01
CA PHE A 211 -1.26 8.08 9.98
C PHE A 211 -1.64 6.69 9.50
N MET A 212 -1.12 5.69 10.20
CA MET A 212 -1.53 4.31 10.02
C MET A 212 -2.59 3.96 11.07
N SER A 213 -3.77 3.51 10.63
CA SER A 213 -4.83 3.10 11.56
C SER A 213 -4.41 1.85 12.35
N HIS A 214 -4.90 1.73 13.60
CA HIS A 214 -4.64 0.54 14.43
C HIS A 214 -5.09 -0.75 13.73
N ASP A 215 -6.23 -0.69 13.05
CA ASP A 215 -6.78 -1.82 12.33
C ASP A 215 -5.90 -2.20 11.14
N SER A 216 -5.34 -1.23 10.42
CA SER A 216 -4.38 -1.49 9.33
C SER A 216 -3.17 -2.26 9.82
N TYR A 217 -2.56 -1.80 10.93
CA TYR A 217 -1.40 -2.48 11.50
C TYR A 217 -1.71 -3.92 11.91
N ARG A 218 -2.82 -4.14 12.62
CA ARG A 218 -3.21 -5.49 13.06
C ARG A 218 -3.64 -6.38 11.91
N ALA A 219 -4.25 -5.83 10.86
CA ALA A 219 -4.71 -6.60 9.71
C ALA A 219 -3.55 -7.22 8.93
N MET A 220 -2.39 -6.56 8.87
CA MET A 220 -1.18 -7.12 8.23
C MET A 220 -0.73 -8.45 8.86
N PHE A 221 -0.88 -8.60 10.19
CA PHE A 221 -0.50 -9.84 10.89
C PHE A 221 -1.61 -10.90 10.88
N LYS A 222 -2.87 -10.48 10.66
CA LYS A 222 -4.02 -11.39 10.52
C LYS A 222 -4.08 -12.02 9.14
N ASN A 223 -3.81 -11.22 8.11
CA ASN A 223 -3.66 -11.73 6.78
C ASN A 223 -2.39 -12.56 6.77
N ARG A 224 -2.52 -13.86 6.49
CA ARG A 224 -1.37 -14.80 6.43
C ARG A 224 -0.33 -14.41 5.36
N CYS A 225 -0.62 -13.38 4.57
CA CYS A 225 0.19 -12.79 3.49
C CYS A 225 1.40 -11.96 3.94
N GLY A 226 2.14 -12.43 4.92
CA GLY A 226 3.36 -11.76 5.42
C GLY A 226 4.00 -12.48 6.61
N THR A 227 3.34 -13.54 7.11
CA THR A 227 3.80 -14.31 8.27
C THR A 227 4.17 -15.76 7.93
N GLN A 228 4.09 -16.17 6.65
CA GLN A 228 4.34 -17.56 6.22
C GLN A 228 5.77 -17.92 5.83
N ASN A 229 6.73 -16.99 5.94
CA ASN A 229 8.16 -17.34 5.93
C ASN A 229 8.64 -17.72 7.33
#